data_AF-A0A357ADR6-F1
#
_entry.id   AF-A0A357ADR6-F1
#
_cell.length_a   1.000
_cell.length_b   1.000
_cell.length_c   1.000
_cell.angle_alpha   90.00
_cell.angle_beta   90.00
_cell.angle_gamma   90.00
#
_symmetry.space_group_name_H-M   'P 1'
#
loop_
_entity.id
_entity.type
_entity.pdbx_description
1 polymer ?
#
loop_
_entity_poly.entity_id
_entity_poly.type
_entity_poly.pdbx_seq_one_letter_code
_entity_poly.pdbx_strand_id
1 'polypeptide(L)'
;MTSASNQRPWFCLQGWLATFVFSPLFGLLLGLVFFFDMGRDRGETALRRPLTQASIIFALGLILTCLLAEFPGEAALGLAHFLPFILLLVSLGELIGTSGHLRRMATWVVFSSLPVAIIGLGQRFWGWSGPIRWLGIVIDWPLTAGGIPPGRISSIFGYANDLAAYLAIVWILALGLLLEKRPKKRWFWIGLGVTTVLDGMTLFLTHSRNAWAIAALAVLAYALYWGWRILVA
;
A
#
# COMPACT_ATOMS: atom_id res chain seq x y z
N MET A 1 -5.65 15.44 -21.34
CA MET A 1 -5.21 14.44 -22.33
C MET A 1 -3.75 14.12 -22.04
N THR A 2 -3.43 12.90 -21.63
CA THR A 2 -2.04 12.48 -21.38
C THR A 2 -1.37 12.18 -22.72
N SER A 3 -0.29 12.90 -23.06
CA SER A 3 0.56 12.58 -24.21
C SER A 3 1.01 11.12 -24.18
N ALA A 4 1.31 10.53 -25.34
CA ALA A 4 1.76 9.13 -25.47
C ALA A 4 2.96 8.80 -24.54
N SER A 5 3.80 9.78 -24.22
CA SER A 5 4.93 9.66 -23.27
C SER A 5 4.54 9.40 -21.82
N ASN A 6 3.27 9.61 -21.43
CA ASN A 6 2.80 9.43 -20.05
C ASN A 6 2.13 8.08 -19.80
N GLN A 7 1.93 7.25 -20.83
CA GLN A 7 1.14 6.03 -20.71
C GLN A 7 1.94 4.88 -20.12
N ARG A 8 3.18 4.67 -20.58
CA ARG A 8 4.03 3.55 -20.14
C ARG A 8 4.37 3.61 -18.63
N PRO A 9 4.89 4.73 -18.07
CA PRO A 9 5.15 4.81 -16.63
C PRO A 9 3.89 4.59 -15.79
N TRP A 10 2.74 5.04 -16.31
CA TRP A 10 1.45 4.86 -15.67
C TRP A 10 0.98 3.40 -15.66
N PHE A 11 1.20 2.65 -16.74
CA PHE A 11 0.92 1.20 -16.77
C PHE A 11 1.87 0.43 -15.84
N CYS A 12 3.17 0.76 -15.82
CA CYS A 12 4.14 0.16 -14.91
C CYS A 12 3.75 0.40 -13.45
N LEU A 13 3.33 1.62 -13.10
CA LEU A 13 2.83 1.94 -11.76
C LEU A 13 1.61 1.10 -11.38
N GLN A 14 0.64 0.94 -12.28
CA GLN A 14 -0.55 0.11 -12.00
C GLN A 14 -0.18 -1.35 -11.79
N GLY A 15 0.69 -1.90 -12.65
CA GLY A 15 1.22 -3.25 -12.48
C GLY A 15 1.91 -3.40 -11.13
N TRP A 16 2.78 -2.44 -10.78
CA TRP A 16 3.47 -2.42 -9.50
C TRP A 16 2.49 -2.44 -8.31
N LEU A 17 1.50 -1.55 -8.29
CA LEU A 17 0.45 -1.50 -7.25
C LEU A 17 -0.39 -2.78 -7.17
N ALA A 18 -0.60 -3.46 -8.31
CA ALA A 18 -1.36 -4.69 -8.36
C ALA A 18 -0.57 -5.91 -7.85
N THR A 19 0.76 -5.92 -7.99
CA THR A 19 1.57 -7.13 -7.74
C THR A 19 2.51 -7.03 -6.54
N PHE A 20 2.88 -5.82 -6.07
CA PHE A 20 3.93 -5.66 -5.05
C PHE A 20 3.65 -6.44 -3.77
N VAL A 21 2.38 -6.54 -3.38
CA VAL A 21 1.96 -7.23 -2.14
C VAL A 21 2.20 -8.74 -2.20
N PHE A 22 2.20 -9.31 -3.40
CA PHE A 22 2.33 -10.76 -3.61
C PHE A 22 3.78 -11.21 -3.77
N SER A 23 4.66 -10.31 -4.19
CA SER A 23 6.04 -10.64 -4.52
C SER A 23 6.95 -9.41 -4.41
N PRO A 24 7.95 -9.45 -3.52
CA PRO A 24 9.01 -8.43 -3.51
C PRO A 24 9.74 -8.34 -4.85
N LEU A 25 9.90 -9.44 -5.58
CA LEU A 25 10.56 -9.46 -6.89
C LEU A 25 9.73 -8.72 -7.95
N PHE A 26 8.44 -8.99 -8.07
CA PHE A 26 7.59 -8.25 -9.01
C PHE A 26 7.52 -6.77 -8.64
N GLY A 27 7.44 -6.46 -7.34
CA GLY A 27 7.55 -5.11 -6.83
C GLY A 27 8.86 -4.43 -7.25
N LEU A 28 9.99 -5.12 -7.11
CA LEU A 28 11.30 -4.58 -7.46
C LEU A 28 11.43 -4.37 -8.97
N LEU A 29 11.12 -5.37 -9.80
CA LEU A 29 11.30 -5.29 -11.26
C LEU A 29 10.43 -4.20 -11.88
N LEU A 30 9.13 -4.15 -11.54
CA LEU A 30 8.23 -3.11 -12.06
C LEU A 30 8.57 -1.73 -11.49
N GLY A 31 9.01 -1.68 -10.23
CA GLY A 31 9.50 -0.45 -9.60
C GLY A 31 10.72 0.10 -10.31
N LEU A 32 11.75 -0.72 -10.57
CA LEU A 32 12.96 -0.32 -11.29
C LEU A 32 12.64 0.20 -12.69
N VAL A 33 11.81 -0.51 -13.47
CA VAL A 33 11.38 -0.05 -14.80
C VAL A 33 10.69 1.32 -14.69
N PHE A 34 9.79 1.48 -13.71
CA PHE A 34 9.12 2.75 -13.45
C PHE A 34 10.13 3.87 -13.12
N PHE A 35 11.09 3.61 -12.25
CA PHE A 35 12.13 4.58 -11.88
C PHE A 35 13.00 4.99 -13.07
N PHE A 36 13.46 4.03 -13.88
CA PHE A 36 14.30 4.30 -15.05
C PHE A 36 13.57 5.11 -16.12
N ASP A 37 12.34 4.71 -16.47
CA ASP A 37 11.52 5.42 -17.44
C ASP A 37 11.28 6.87 -17.00
N MET A 38 11.10 7.06 -15.69
CA MET A 38 10.84 8.37 -15.13
C MET A 38 12.08 9.26 -15.04
N GLY A 39 13.22 8.70 -14.62
CA GLY A 39 14.48 9.43 -14.50
C GLY A 39 14.98 9.91 -15.86
N ARG A 40 14.82 9.10 -16.91
CA ARG A 40 15.23 9.42 -18.28
C ARG A 40 14.51 10.64 -18.85
N ASP A 41 13.20 10.71 -18.67
CA ASP A 41 12.37 11.69 -19.37
C ASP A 41 12.16 12.98 -18.57
N ARG A 42 12.37 12.96 -17.24
CA ARG A 42 11.91 14.06 -16.35
C ARG A 42 12.90 14.46 -15.25
N GLY A 43 14.10 13.90 -15.20
CA GLY A 43 15.06 14.11 -14.12
C GLY A 43 15.31 15.59 -13.77
N GLU A 44 15.63 16.43 -14.76
CA GLU A 44 15.95 17.84 -14.52
C GLU A 44 14.76 18.66 -14.02
N THR A 45 13.56 18.38 -14.54
CA THR A 45 12.34 19.09 -14.12
C THR A 45 11.89 18.62 -12.74
N ALA A 46 12.02 17.32 -12.46
CA ALA A 46 11.67 16.73 -11.17
C ALA A 46 12.53 17.30 -10.03
N LEU A 47 13.83 17.51 -10.26
CA LEU A 47 14.74 18.09 -9.28
C LEU A 47 14.32 19.50 -8.83
N ARG A 48 13.71 20.31 -9.69
CA ARG A 48 13.34 21.70 -9.35
C ARG A 48 12.07 21.81 -8.49
N ARG A 49 11.34 20.73 -8.25
CA ARG A 49 10.08 20.78 -7.49
C ARG A 49 10.31 20.90 -5.98
N PRO A 50 9.44 21.63 -5.26
CA PRO A 50 9.58 21.81 -3.81
C PRO A 50 9.49 20.49 -3.03
N LEU A 51 8.62 19.56 -3.45
CA LEU A 51 8.51 18.23 -2.84
C LEU A 51 9.82 17.44 -2.98
N THR A 52 10.45 17.50 -4.16
CA THR A 52 11.74 16.83 -4.42
C THR A 52 12.85 17.44 -3.58
N GLN A 53 12.93 18.77 -3.50
CA GLN A 53 13.91 19.47 -2.68
C GLN A 53 13.74 19.15 -1.19
N ALA A 54 12.51 19.17 -0.68
CA ALA A 54 12.21 18.75 0.69
C ALA A 54 12.60 17.29 0.94
N SER A 55 12.35 16.40 -0.02
CA SER A 55 12.71 14.99 0.05
C SER A 55 14.23 14.79 0.05
N ILE A 56 14.98 15.58 -0.73
CA ILE A 56 16.45 15.56 -0.74
C ILE A 56 16.99 16.02 0.61
N ILE A 57 16.52 17.15 1.14
CA ILE A 57 16.93 17.66 2.45
C ILE A 57 16.65 16.63 3.54
N PHE A 58 15.46 16.02 3.51
CA PHE A 58 15.09 14.96 4.44
C PHE A 58 16.00 13.74 4.32
N ALA A 59 16.29 13.27 3.09
CA ALA A 59 17.19 12.16 2.85
C ALA A 59 18.64 12.45 3.32
N LEU A 60 19.14 13.67 3.09
CA LEU A 60 20.45 14.11 3.59
C LEU A 60 20.48 14.16 5.12
N GLY A 61 19.40 14.62 5.75
CA GLY A 61 19.23 14.57 7.20
C GLY A 61 19.28 13.13 7.73
N LEU A 62 18.60 12.19 7.07
CA LEU A 62 18.63 10.79 7.44
C LEU A 62 20.03 10.17 7.29
N ILE A 63 20.73 10.48 6.19
CA ILE A 63 22.13 10.06 5.99
C ILE A 63 23.00 10.59 7.13
N LEU A 64 22.87 11.86 7.51
CA LEU A 64 23.61 12.44 8.62
C LEU A 64 23.28 11.74 9.95
N THR A 65 22.01 11.50 10.25
CA THR A 65 21.61 10.79 11.48
C THR A 65 22.14 9.36 11.50
N CYS A 66 22.22 8.70 10.34
CA CYS A 66 22.79 7.36 10.21
C CYS A 66 24.29 7.34 10.49
N LEU A 67 25.03 8.36 10.04
CA LEU A 67 26.47 8.50 10.30
C LEU A 67 26.77 8.81 11.77
N LEU A 68 25.84 9.47 12.47
CA LEU A 68 25.96 9.83 13.89
C LEU A 68 25.30 8.82 14.84
N ALA A 69 24.74 7.74 14.32
CA ALA A 69 24.04 6.74 15.12
C ALA A 69 25.03 5.95 15.99
N GLU A 70 24.55 5.46 17.15
CA GLU A 70 25.32 4.55 18.02
C GLU A 70 25.73 3.26 17.28
N PHE A 71 24.88 2.78 16.35
CA PHE A 71 25.12 1.62 15.49
C PHE A 71 25.02 2.00 14.00
N PRO A 72 26.07 2.58 13.39
CA PRO A 72 25.99 3.10 12.02
C PRO A 72 25.70 2.03 10.96
N GLY A 73 26.19 0.80 11.15
CA GLY A 73 25.94 -0.31 10.22
C GLY A 73 24.46 -0.69 10.15
N GLU A 74 23.82 -0.88 11.30
CA GLU A 74 22.39 -1.18 11.39
C GLU A 74 21.53 -0.01 10.90
N ALA A 75 21.93 1.21 11.25
CA ALA A 75 21.28 2.42 10.74
C ALA A 75 21.38 2.50 9.21
N ALA A 76 22.52 2.11 8.62
CA ALA A 76 22.71 2.12 7.17
C ALA A 76 21.86 1.06 6.48
N LEU A 77 21.70 -0.12 7.07
CA LEU A 77 20.76 -1.14 6.59
C LEU A 77 19.32 -0.63 6.65
N GLY A 78 18.91 0.01 7.75
CA GLY A 78 17.60 0.66 7.85
C GLY A 78 17.39 1.74 6.78
N LEU A 79 18.41 2.57 6.56
CA LEU A 79 18.39 3.63 5.55
C LEU A 79 18.28 3.07 4.12
N ALA A 80 18.98 1.97 3.82
CA ALA A 80 18.90 1.30 2.52
C ALA A 80 17.50 0.74 2.24
N HIS A 81 16.77 0.29 3.27
CA HIS A 81 15.36 -0.09 3.14
C HIS A 81 14.43 1.11 2.98
N PHE A 82 14.79 2.27 3.54
CA PHE A 82 13.90 3.43 3.59
C PHE A 82 14.04 4.40 2.40
N LEU A 83 15.26 4.71 1.95
CA LEU A 83 15.52 5.63 0.83
C LEU A 83 14.74 5.32 -0.45
N PRO A 84 14.56 4.04 -0.87
CA PRO A 84 13.75 3.71 -2.04
C PRO A 84 12.32 4.26 -1.98
N PHE A 85 11.72 4.38 -0.78
CA PHE A 85 10.38 4.94 -0.61
C PHE A 85 10.35 6.47 -0.76
N ILE A 86 11.43 7.18 -0.40
CA ILE A 86 11.56 8.62 -0.66
C ILE A 86 11.66 8.87 -2.17
N LEU A 87 12.48 8.07 -2.86
CA LEU A 87 12.57 8.12 -4.32
C LEU A 87 11.20 7.85 -4.95
N LEU A 88 10.48 6.82 -4.47
CA LEU A 88 9.12 6.53 -4.92
C LEU A 88 8.19 7.73 -4.74
N LEU A 89 8.21 8.41 -3.60
CA LEU A 89 7.37 9.57 -3.32
C LEU A 89 7.60 10.69 -4.35
N VAL A 90 8.86 11.04 -4.60
CA VAL A 90 9.24 12.03 -5.60
C VAL A 90 8.76 11.60 -6.98
N SER A 91 8.95 10.33 -7.30
CA SER A 91 8.56 9.74 -8.56
C SER A 91 7.03 9.74 -8.77
N LEU A 92 6.25 9.47 -7.73
CA LEU A 92 4.79 9.54 -7.82
C LEU A 92 4.31 10.98 -8.03
N GLY A 93 5.02 11.98 -7.50
CA GLY A 93 4.71 13.40 -7.66
C GLY A 93 4.64 13.89 -9.10
N GLU A 94 5.37 13.30 -10.06
CA GLU A 94 5.24 13.72 -11.47
C GLU A 94 4.06 13.06 -12.20
N LEU A 95 3.59 11.91 -11.73
CA LEU A 95 2.46 11.21 -12.34
C LEU A 95 1.11 11.67 -11.75
N ILE A 96 1.09 12.00 -10.46
CA ILE A 96 -0.11 12.40 -9.75
C ILE A 96 -0.40 13.89 -10.00
N GLY A 97 -1.08 14.17 -11.11
CA GLY A 97 -1.58 15.52 -11.42
C GLY A 97 -3.07 15.74 -11.11
N THR A 98 -3.83 14.69 -10.79
CA THR A 98 -5.29 14.80 -10.63
C THR A 98 -5.85 13.84 -9.57
N SER A 99 -7.01 14.18 -9.01
CA SER A 99 -7.78 13.28 -8.14
C SER A 99 -8.15 11.97 -8.85
N GLY A 100 -8.32 11.99 -10.18
CA GLY A 100 -8.56 10.79 -10.99
C GLY A 100 -7.40 9.79 -10.98
N HIS A 101 -6.15 10.27 -10.89
CA HIS A 101 -4.97 9.40 -10.75
C HIS A 101 -4.94 8.74 -9.38
N LEU A 102 -5.14 9.51 -8.31
CA LEU A 102 -5.22 8.97 -6.94
C LEU A 102 -6.30 7.91 -6.81
N ARG A 103 -7.49 8.17 -7.37
CA ARG A 103 -8.59 7.19 -7.39
C ARG A 103 -8.21 5.89 -8.07
N ARG A 104 -7.54 5.97 -9.23
CA ARG A 104 -7.12 4.77 -9.96
C ARG A 104 -6.06 4.00 -9.19
N MET A 105 -5.11 4.68 -8.55
CA MET A 105 -4.12 4.02 -7.69
C MET A 105 -4.79 3.32 -6.50
N ALA A 106 -5.67 4.02 -5.78
CA ALA A 106 -6.45 3.45 -4.69
C ALA A 106 -7.25 2.22 -5.15
N THR A 107 -7.86 2.30 -6.34
CA THR A 107 -8.61 1.17 -6.93
C THR A 107 -7.73 -0.06 -7.12
N TRP A 108 -6.52 0.09 -7.66
CA TRP A 108 -5.59 -1.03 -7.85
C TRP A 108 -5.13 -1.64 -6.52
N VAL A 109 -4.82 -0.81 -5.53
CA VAL A 109 -4.43 -1.24 -4.19
C VAL A 109 -5.57 -1.98 -3.49
N VAL A 110 -6.81 -1.50 -3.61
CA VAL A 110 -7.98 -2.14 -3.02
C VAL A 110 -8.30 -3.45 -3.71
N PHE A 111 -8.31 -3.53 -5.05
CA PHE A 111 -8.60 -4.82 -5.67
C PHE A 111 -7.46 -5.84 -5.51
N SER A 112 -6.22 -5.41 -5.27
CA SER A 112 -5.11 -6.32 -4.95
C SER A 112 -5.14 -6.85 -3.50
N SER A 113 -5.89 -6.25 -2.57
CA SER A 113 -6.08 -6.83 -1.23
C SER A 113 -7.04 -8.01 -1.22
N LEU A 114 -7.90 -8.14 -2.23
CA LEU A 114 -8.93 -9.17 -2.24
C LEU A 114 -8.35 -10.60 -2.08
N PRO A 115 -7.31 -11.03 -2.83
CA PRO A 115 -6.67 -12.32 -2.57
C PRO A 115 -6.01 -12.41 -1.19
N VAL A 116 -5.43 -11.32 -0.67
CA VAL A 116 -4.83 -11.27 0.67
C VAL A 116 -5.87 -11.54 1.75
N ALA A 117 -7.03 -10.89 1.67
CA ALA A 117 -8.14 -11.08 2.59
C ALA A 117 -8.71 -12.50 2.49
N ILE A 118 -8.93 -13.01 1.27
CA ILE A 118 -9.40 -14.38 1.04
C ILE A 118 -8.42 -15.40 1.63
N ILE A 119 -7.11 -15.25 1.42
CA ILE A 119 -6.09 -16.13 1.99
C ILE A 119 -6.11 -16.05 3.52
N GLY A 120 -6.26 -14.86 4.10
CA GLY A 120 -6.37 -14.68 5.55
C GLY A 120 -7.60 -15.37 6.15
N LEU A 121 -8.77 -15.20 5.52
CA LEU A 121 -10.00 -15.88 5.94
C LEU A 121 -9.89 -17.40 5.74
N GLY A 122 -9.28 -17.83 4.64
CA GLY A 122 -8.83 -19.20 4.38
C GLY A 122 -8.01 -19.80 5.51
N GLN A 123 -7.00 -19.07 5.97
CA GLN A 123 -6.12 -19.44 7.08
C GLN A 123 -6.91 -19.66 8.37
N ARG A 124 -7.94 -18.84 8.62
CA ARG A 124 -8.74 -18.90 9.86
C ARG A 124 -9.83 -19.96 9.84
N PHE A 125 -10.61 -20.04 8.76
CA PHE A 125 -11.86 -20.81 8.72
C PHE A 125 -11.72 -22.15 8.00
N TRP A 126 -10.79 -22.25 7.05
CA TRP A 126 -10.58 -23.45 6.23
C TRP A 126 -9.23 -24.12 6.46
N GLY A 127 -8.47 -23.64 7.45
CA GLY A 127 -7.17 -24.22 7.80
C GLY A 127 -6.13 -24.09 6.68
N TRP A 128 -6.25 -23.10 5.78
CA TRP A 128 -5.23 -22.88 4.76
C TRP A 128 -3.89 -22.59 5.42
N SER A 129 -2.90 -23.40 5.08
CA SER A 129 -1.55 -23.29 5.62
C SER A 129 -0.53 -23.55 4.52
N GLY A 130 0.65 -22.99 4.70
CA GLY A 130 1.78 -23.09 3.78
C GLY A 130 3.02 -23.70 4.45
N PRO A 131 4.22 -23.37 3.97
CA PRO A 131 4.52 -22.24 3.06
C PRO A 131 4.02 -22.48 1.63
N ILE A 132 3.54 -21.41 0.98
CA ILE A 132 3.22 -21.43 -0.45
C ILE A 132 4.42 -20.85 -1.18
N ARG A 133 5.12 -21.69 -1.94
CA ARG A 133 6.34 -21.31 -2.66
C ARG A 133 6.20 -21.57 -4.14
N TRP A 134 6.50 -20.56 -4.95
CA TRP A 134 6.64 -20.70 -6.40
C TRP A 134 7.95 -20.05 -6.84
N LEU A 135 8.83 -20.87 -7.43
CA LEU A 135 10.19 -20.50 -7.85
C LEU A 135 11.06 -19.89 -6.73
N GLY A 136 10.64 -19.96 -5.45
CA GLY A 136 11.38 -19.54 -4.24
C GLY A 136 11.59 -18.03 -4.09
N ILE A 137 11.97 -17.34 -5.17
CA ILE A 137 12.19 -15.90 -5.22
C ILE A 137 10.96 -15.12 -5.69
N VAL A 138 10.05 -15.80 -6.40
CA VAL A 138 8.90 -15.13 -7.02
C VAL A 138 7.74 -15.07 -6.04
N ILE A 139 7.37 -16.19 -5.43
CA ILE A 139 6.36 -16.25 -4.37
C ILE A 139 6.95 -17.07 -3.22
N ASP A 140 7.02 -16.47 -2.04
CA ASP A 140 7.32 -17.15 -0.78
C ASP A 140 6.40 -16.59 0.29
N TRP A 141 5.24 -17.21 0.47
CA TRP A 141 4.25 -16.77 1.45
C TRP A 141 4.35 -17.62 2.72
N PRO A 142 4.77 -17.02 3.85
CA PRO A 142 4.78 -17.68 5.15
C PRO A 142 3.35 -17.77 5.70
N LEU A 143 2.55 -18.69 5.15
CA LEU A 143 1.17 -18.92 5.56
C LEU A 143 1.12 -19.87 6.76
N THR A 144 1.51 -19.37 7.94
CA THR A 144 1.56 -20.18 9.17
C THR A 144 0.16 -20.57 9.64
N ALA A 145 -0.09 -21.84 9.94
CA ALA A 145 -1.40 -22.31 10.44
C ALA A 145 -1.80 -21.55 11.72
N GLY A 146 -3.04 -21.06 11.79
CA GLY A 146 -3.55 -20.30 12.95
C GLY A 146 -2.92 -18.91 13.15
N GLY A 147 -2.07 -18.48 12.22
CA GLY A 147 -1.38 -17.19 12.17
C GLY A 147 -0.39 -16.93 13.30
N ILE A 148 0.27 -15.78 13.22
CA ILE A 148 1.27 -15.34 14.20
C ILE A 148 0.92 -13.93 14.67
N PRO A 149 0.72 -13.68 15.98
CA PRO A 149 0.59 -14.65 17.07
C PRO A 149 -0.56 -15.66 16.88
N PRO A 150 -0.53 -16.83 17.55
CA PRO A 150 -1.57 -17.85 17.44
C PRO A 150 -2.97 -17.30 17.75
N GLY A 151 -3.95 -17.70 16.95
CA GLY A 151 -5.34 -17.26 17.08
C GLY A 151 -5.66 -15.97 16.32
N ARG A 152 -4.68 -15.34 15.66
CA ARG A 152 -4.86 -14.17 14.79
C ARG A 152 -4.66 -14.56 13.33
N ILE A 153 -5.11 -13.71 12.41
CA ILE A 153 -4.82 -13.88 10.98
C ILE A 153 -3.54 -13.12 10.62
N SER A 154 -2.65 -13.77 9.86
CA SER A 154 -1.42 -13.16 9.31
C SER A 154 -1.33 -13.23 7.78
N SER A 155 -2.15 -14.06 7.12
CA SER A 155 -2.19 -14.23 5.66
C SER A 155 -0.77 -14.39 5.08
N ILE A 156 -0.47 -13.74 3.96
CA ILE A 156 0.83 -13.78 3.27
C ILE A 156 1.93 -12.95 3.95
N PHE A 157 1.62 -12.20 5.02
CA PHE A 157 2.54 -11.25 5.66
C PHE A 157 3.37 -11.87 6.79
N GLY A 158 3.12 -13.13 7.18
CA GLY A 158 3.88 -13.82 8.22
C GLY A 158 3.56 -13.36 9.65
N TYR A 159 3.14 -12.11 9.85
CA TYR A 159 2.74 -11.58 11.16
C TYR A 159 1.43 -10.78 11.09
N ALA A 160 0.60 -10.89 12.13
CA ALA A 160 -0.75 -10.32 12.17
C ALA A 160 -0.73 -8.79 12.18
N ASN A 161 0.24 -8.17 12.85
CA ASN A 161 0.35 -6.70 12.89
C ASN A 161 0.72 -6.12 11.52
N ASP A 162 1.52 -6.83 10.72
CA ASP A 162 1.94 -6.39 9.39
C ASP A 162 0.75 -6.44 8.43
N LEU A 163 0.00 -7.55 8.46
CA LEU A 163 -1.28 -7.67 7.75
C LEU A 163 -2.26 -6.56 8.19
N ALA A 164 -2.36 -6.29 9.49
CA ALA A 164 -3.27 -5.29 10.02
C ALA A 164 -2.90 -3.87 9.57
N ALA A 165 -1.60 -3.54 9.55
CA ALA A 165 -1.11 -2.25 9.05
C ALA A 165 -1.43 -2.08 7.57
N TYR A 166 -1.19 -3.11 6.76
CA TYR A 166 -1.56 -3.13 5.35
C TYR A 166 -3.08 -2.95 5.17
N LEU A 167 -3.90 -3.78 5.81
CA LEU A 167 -5.35 -3.74 5.67
C LEU A 167 -5.96 -2.44 6.20
N ALA A 168 -5.39 -1.82 7.24
CA ALA A 168 -5.86 -0.52 7.71
C ALA A 168 -5.75 0.53 6.59
N ILE A 169 -4.61 0.60 5.89
CA ILE A 169 -4.42 1.52 4.76
C ILE A 169 -5.40 1.19 3.64
N VAL A 170 -5.48 -0.07 3.23
CA VAL A 170 -6.34 -0.46 2.10
C VAL A 170 -7.82 -0.24 2.42
N TRP A 171 -8.26 -0.58 3.62
CA TRP A 171 -9.64 -0.41 4.04
C TRP A 171 -10.06 1.06 4.09
N ILE A 172 -9.18 1.95 4.55
CA ILE A 172 -9.42 3.40 4.52
C ILE A 172 -9.58 3.90 3.08
N LEU A 173 -8.70 3.46 2.17
CA LEU A 173 -8.82 3.78 0.75
C LEU A 173 -10.14 3.24 0.15
N ALA A 174 -10.54 2.03 0.52
CA ALA A 174 -11.76 1.40 0.06
C ALA A 174 -13.02 2.16 0.54
N LEU A 175 -13.05 2.60 1.81
CA LEU A 175 -14.08 3.49 2.32
C LEU A 175 -14.14 4.81 1.56
N GLY A 176 -12.99 5.45 1.32
CA GLY A 176 -12.91 6.68 0.54
C GLY A 176 -13.48 6.51 -0.88
N LEU A 177 -13.17 5.41 -1.55
CA LEU A 177 -13.73 5.07 -2.86
C LEU A 177 -15.25 4.81 -2.79
N LEU A 178 -15.73 4.16 -1.74
CA LEU A 178 -17.17 3.91 -1.54
C LEU A 178 -17.97 5.18 -1.26
N LEU A 179 -17.34 6.21 -0.69
CA LEU A 179 -17.98 7.50 -0.47
C LEU A 179 -18.02 8.35 -1.74
N GLU A 180 -17.24 8.02 -2.77
CA GLU A 180 -17.24 8.82 -4.00
C GLU A 180 -18.56 8.65 -4.77
N LYS A 181 -19.27 9.75 -5.06
CA LYS A 181 -20.57 9.77 -5.75
C LYS A 181 -20.52 9.43 -7.26
N ARG A 182 -19.69 8.48 -7.70
CA ARG A 182 -19.26 8.38 -9.12
C ARG A 182 -19.04 7.02 -9.81
N PRO A 183 -19.26 5.83 -9.27
CA PRO A 183 -19.14 4.62 -10.09
C PRO A 183 -20.38 4.41 -10.95
N LYS A 184 -20.18 4.57 -12.25
CA LYS A 184 -21.19 4.41 -13.30
C LYS A 184 -21.59 2.94 -13.55
N LYS A 185 -20.85 1.98 -12.98
CA LYS A 185 -21.02 0.55 -13.23
C LYS A 185 -21.36 -0.20 -11.94
N ARG A 186 -22.50 -0.89 -11.92
CA ARG A 186 -23.00 -1.63 -10.75
C ARG A 186 -22.05 -2.72 -10.26
N TRP A 187 -21.45 -3.50 -11.17
CA TRP A 187 -20.53 -4.57 -10.80
C TRP A 187 -19.26 -4.06 -10.11
N PHE A 188 -18.78 -2.87 -10.49
CA PHE A 188 -17.61 -2.25 -9.86
C PHE A 188 -17.92 -1.90 -8.39
N TRP A 189 -19.09 -1.30 -8.14
CA TRP A 189 -19.58 -1.03 -6.79
C TRP A 189 -19.72 -2.28 -5.95
N ILE A 190 -20.30 -3.35 -6.52
CA ILE A 190 -20.46 -4.62 -5.82
C ILE A 190 -19.09 -5.18 -5.46
N GLY A 191 -18.16 -5.23 -6.42
CA GLY A 191 -16.79 -5.69 -6.18
C GLY A 191 -16.10 -4.87 -5.10
N LEU A 192 -16.18 -3.54 -5.18
CA LEU A 192 -15.60 -2.64 -4.18
C LEU A 192 -16.20 -2.88 -2.79
N GLY A 193 -17.53 -2.98 -2.68
CA GLY A 193 -18.22 -3.24 -1.42
C GLY A 193 -17.85 -4.59 -0.81
N VAL A 194 -17.81 -5.65 -1.63
CA VAL A 194 -17.36 -6.99 -1.20
C VAL A 194 -15.93 -6.92 -0.69
N THR A 195 -15.01 -6.30 -1.43
CA THR A 195 -13.62 -6.14 -1.00
C THR A 195 -13.53 -5.36 0.30
N THR A 196 -14.24 -4.24 0.45
CA THR A 196 -14.23 -3.46 1.70
C THR A 196 -14.72 -4.27 2.90
N VAL A 197 -15.76 -5.09 2.72
CA VAL A 197 -16.28 -5.96 3.78
C VAL A 197 -15.25 -7.03 4.15
N LEU A 198 -14.67 -7.71 3.16
CA LEU A 198 -13.66 -8.75 3.40
C LEU A 198 -12.40 -8.19 4.06
N ASP A 199 -11.92 -7.03 3.61
CA ASP A 199 -10.79 -6.33 4.21
C ASP A 199 -11.10 -5.93 5.66
N GLY A 200 -12.29 -5.39 5.93
CA GLY A 200 -12.72 -5.02 7.28
C GLY A 200 -12.85 -6.22 8.21
N MET A 201 -13.42 -7.33 7.74
CA MET A 201 -13.50 -8.59 8.49
C MET A 201 -12.11 -9.14 8.79
N THR A 202 -11.23 -9.17 7.79
CA THR A 202 -9.87 -9.69 7.95
C THR A 202 -9.06 -8.80 8.90
N LEU A 203 -9.18 -7.47 8.76
CA LEU A 203 -8.59 -6.48 9.66
C LEU A 203 -9.04 -6.69 11.10
N PHE A 204 -10.34 -6.91 11.32
CA PHE A 204 -10.86 -7.22 12.65
C PHE A 204 -10.22 -8.49 13.21
N LEU A 205 -10.15 -9.57 12.43
CA LEU A 205 -9.58 -10.86 12.85
C LEU A 205 -8.05 -10.87 13.01
N THR A 206 -7.35 -9.79 12.63
CA THR A 206 -5.93 -9.62 13.00
C THR A 206 -5.73 -9.37 14.51
N HIS A 207 -6.78 -8.95 15.24
CA HIS A 207 -6.70 -8.54 16.65
C HIS A 207 -5.64 -7.47 16.96
N SER A 208 -5.26 -6.64 15.98
CA SER A 208 -4.35 -5.53 16.18
C SER A 208 -5.09 -4.30 16.71
N ARG A 209 -4.93 -4.00 18.00
CA ARG A 209 -5.54 -2.83 18.66
C ARG A 209 -5.15 -1.51 17.99
N ASN A 210 -3.89 -1.39 17.55
CA ASN A 210 -3.42 -0.20 16.85
C ASN A 210 -4.16 -0.01 15.53
N ALA A 211 -4.28 -1.07 14.73
CA ALA A 211 -4.96 -1.01 13.45
C ALA A 211 -6.46 -0.73 13.61
N TRP A 212 -7.11 -1.29 14.64
CA TRP A 212 -8.50 -0.96 14.98
C TRP A 212 -8.68 0.50 15.36
N ALA A 213 -7.77 1.07 16.17
CA ALA A 213 -7.81 2.47 16.53
C ALA A 213 -7.66 3.38 15.29
N ILE A 214 -6.73 3.06 14.40
CA ILE A 214 -6.55 3.79 13.13
C ILE A 214 -7.81 3.69 12.26
N ALA A 215 -8.41 2.50 12.12
CA ALA A 215 -9.65 2.32 11.38
C ALA A 215 -10.81 3.13 11.97
N ALA A 216 -10.96 3.14 13.30
CA ALA A 216 -11.98 3.95 13.99
C ALA A 216 -11.76 5.45 13.78
N LEU A 217 -10.52 5.93 13.88
CA LEU A 217 -10.16 7.32 13.61
C LEU A 217 -10.47 7.71 12.16
N ALA A 218 -10.22 6.82 11.19
CA ALA A 218 -10.55 7.09 9.80
C ALA A 218 -12.06 7.17 9.54
N VAL A 219 -12.85 6.28 10.15
CA VAL A 219 -14.33 6.37 10.09
C VAL A 219 -14.80 7.70 10.68
N LEU A 220 -14.27 8.10 11.84
CA LEU A 220 -14.58 9.39 12.45
C LEU A 220 -14.22 10.56 11.53
N ALA A 221 -13.03 10.53 10.94
CA ALA A 221 -12.58 11.56 10.00
C ALA A 221 -13.51 11.66 8.77
N TYR A 222 -13.95 10.53 8.21
CA TYR A 222 -14.92 10.53 7.11
C TYR A 222 -16.31 11.02 7.53
N ALA A 223 -16.79 10.63 8.72
CA ALA A 223 -18.07 11.10 9.25
C ALA A 223 -18.07 12.62 9.46
N LEU A 224 -16.98 13.17 10.02
CA LEU A 224 -16.74 14.60 10.15
C LEU A 224 -16.72 15.29 8.79
N TYR A 225 -15.98 14.75 7.83
CA TYR A 225 -15.91 15.29 6.47
C TYR A 225 -17.27 15.30 5.76
N TRP A 226 -18.12 14.28 6.00
CA TRP A 226 -19.48 14.19 5.46
C TRP A 226 -20.52 15.02 6.22
N GLY A 227 -20.14 15.69 7.32
CA GLY A 227 -21.04 16.52 8.09
C GLY A 227 -22.07 15.74 8.91
N TRP A 228 -21.77 14.50 9.30
CA TRP A 228 -22.63 13.68 10.17
C TRP A 228 -22.59 14.19 11.61
N ARG A 229 -23.29 15.31 11.86
CA ARG A 229 -23.30 16.00 13.17
C ARG A 229 -23.80 15.13 14.33
N ILE A 230 -24.59 14.09 14.07
CA ILE A 230 -25.13 13.19 15.11
C ILE A 230 -24.04 12.34 15.79
N LEU A 231 -22.89 12.11 15.12
CA LEU A 231 -21.74 11.39 15.71
C LEU A 231 -20.71 12.32 16.37
N VAL A 232 -20.91 13.63 16.24
CA VAL A 232 -19.92 14.68 16.59
C VAL A 232 -20.46 15.61 17.68
N ALA A 233 -21.76 15.56 17.95
CA ALA A 233 -22.46 16.36 18.96
C ALA A 233 -22.60 15.59 20.28
#